data_AF-X1UVV9-F1
#
_entry.id   AF-X1UVV9-F1
#
_cell.length_a   1.000
_cell.length_b   1.000
_cell.length_c   1.000
_cell.angle_alpha   90.00
_cell.angle_beta   90.00
_cell.angle_gamma   90.00
#
_symmetry.space_group_name_H-M   'P 1'
#
loop_
_entity.id
_entity.type
_entity.pdbx_description
1 polymer ?
#
loop_
_entity_poly.entity_id
_entity_poly.type
_entity_poly.pdbx_seq_one_letter_code
_entity_poly.pdbx_strand_id
1 'polypeptide(L)'
;DIVSIGANDTKYKLHSLVLNISALTATATISIRMYMQVKGVEKKVYDQDFVKGTDPDGLWIVNGTVGIHEVLRVTAQSDNAGDDGKAIDYDYMLEAM
;
A
#
# COMPACT_ATOMS: atom_id res chain seq x y z
N ASP A 1 -0.80 -0.75 -9.73
CA ASP A 1 0.17 -0.76 -8.62
C ASP A 1 0.48 0.65 -8.20
N ILE A 2 0.61 0.90 -6.89
CA ILE A 2 0.93 2.23 -6.35
C ILE A 2 2.45 2.38 -6.27
N VAL A 3 3.11 1.45 -5.57
CA VAL A 3 4.56 1.51 -5.32
C VAL A 3 5.12 0.12 -5.06
N SER A 4 6.41 -0.06 -5.39
CA SER A 4 7.23 -1.19 -4.97
C SER A 4 8.32 -0.67 -4.03
N ILE A 5 8.33 -1.16 -2.80
CA ILE A 5 9.18 -0.67 -1.71
C ILE A 5 10.27 -1.70 -1.40
N GLY A 6 11.52 -1.25 -1.25
CA GLY A 6 12.66 -2.14 -0.99
C GLY A 6 13.31 -2.69 -2.27
N ALA A 7 14.08 -3.76 -2.13
CA ALA A 7 14.81 -4.41 -3.21
C ALA A 7 14.90 -5.92 -2.96
N ASN A 8 15.09 -6.70 -4.02
CA ASN A 8 15.30 -8.14 -3.88
C ASN A 8 16.59 -8.44 -3.12
N ASP A 9 16.60 -9.53 -2.36
CA ASP A 9 17.71 -10.03 -1.56
C ASP A 9 18.23 -9.04 -0.50
N THR A 10 17.49 -7.97 -0.22
CA THR A 10 17.88 -6.90 0.70
C THR A 10 16.81 -6.71 1.77
N LYS A 11 17.25 -6.71 3.04
CA LYS A 11 16.35 -6.51 4.17
C LYS A 11 16.25 -5.03 4.51
N TYR A 12 15.04 -4.56 4.76
CA TYR A 12 14.75 -3.22 5.26
C TYR A 12 13.78 -3.29 6.43
N LYS A 13 13.80 -2.26 7.26
CA LYS A 13 12.66 -1.93 8.13
C LYS A 13 11.82 -0.86 7.45
N LEU A 14 10.52 -1.11 7.35
CA LEU A 14 9.52 -0.13 6.97
C LEU A 14 8.86 0.38 8.25
N HIS A 15 9.05 1.66 8.55
CA HIS A 15 8.50 2.27 9.76
C HIS A 15 7.11 2.85 9.55
N SER A 16 6.86 3.38 8.35
CA SER A 16 5.61 4.01 7.97
C SER A 16 5.31 3.82 6.48
N LEU A 17 4.03 3.66 6.17
CA LEU A 17 3.48 3.79 4.82
C LEU A 17 2.13 4.48 4.93
N VAL A 18 2.00 5.62 4.28
CA VAL A 18 0.77 6.41 4.21
C VAL A 18 0.33 6.51 2.76
N LEU A 19 -0.96 6.32 2.51
CA LEU A 19 -1.58 6.50 1.18
C LEU A 19 -2.63 7.63 1.24
N ASN A 20 -2.75 8.41 0.17
CA ASN A 20 -3.73 9.49 0.05
C ASN A 20 -4.81 9.12 -0.98
N ILE A 21 -6.04 8.90 -0.52
CA ILE A 21 -7.19 8.57 -1.37
C ILE A 21 -8.07 9.77 -1.71
N SER A 22 -7.67 11.01 -1.37
CA SER A 22 -8.48 12.22 -1.55
C SER A 22 -9.01 12.43 -2.98
N ALA A 23 -8.26 12.01 -4.00
CA ALA A 23 -8.65 12.15 -5.40
C ALA A 23 -9.76 11.16 -5.85
N LEU A 24 -10.01 10.11 -5.07
CA LEU A 24 -10.95 9.05 -5.41
C LEU A 24 -12.40 9.47 -5.17
N THR A 25 -13.32 8.74 -5.81
CA THR A 25 -14.74 9.07 -5.81
C THR A 25 -15.36 8.80 -4.44
N ALA A 26 -16.15 9.74 -3.92
CA ALA A 26 -16.87 9.55 -2.66
C ALA A 26 -17.69 8.26 -2.69
N THR A 27 -17.76 7.60 -1.53
CA THR A 27 -18.43 6.30 -1.29
C THR A 27 -17.87 5.10 -2.08
N ALA A 28 -16.81 5.27 -2.87
CA ALA A 28 -16.10 4.14 -3.46
C ALA A 28 -15.42 3.30 -2.37
N THR A 29 -15.34 2.00 -2.59
CA THR A 29 -14.57 1.05 -1.78
C THR A 29 -13.22 0.84 -2.43
N ILE A 30 -12.15 1.08 -1.67
CA ILE A 30 -10.76 0.99 -2.09
C ILE A 30 -10.13 -0.20 -1.36
N SER A 31 -9.82 -1.27 -2.09
CA SER A 31 -9.04 -2.39 -1.56
C SER A 31 -7.56 -2.11 -1.68
N ILE A 32 -6.86 -1.96 -0.56
CA ILE A 32 -5.40 -1.86 -0.51
C ILE A 32 -4.80 -3.23 -0.22
N ARG A 33 -3.91 -3.69 -1.10
CA ARG A 33 -3.25 -5.01 -0.97
C ARG A 33 -1.74 -4.87 -1.03
N MET A 34 -1.06 -5.58 -0.15
CA MET A 34 0.40 -5.67 -0.15
C MET A 34 0.85 -7.10 -0.43
N TYR A 35 1.89 -7.23 -1.24
CA TYR A 35 2.46 -8.49 -1.67
C TYR A 35 3.97 -8.48 -1.43
N MET A 36 4.50 -9.59 -0.93
CA MET A 36 5.94 -9.76 -0.72
C MET A 36 6.32 -11.19 -1.09
N GLN A 37 7.56 -11.39 -1.53
CA GLN A 37 8.08 -12.73 -1.74
C GLN A 37 8.31 -13.45 -0.40
N VAL A 38 7.78 -14.66 -0.29
CA VAL A 38 8.02 -15.58 0.82
C VAL A 38 8.66 -16.83 0.22
N LYS A 39 9.96 -17.00 0.45
CA LYS A 39 10.78 -18.05 -0.19
C LYS A 39 10.68 -18.03 -1.72
N GLY A 40 10.82 -16.84 -2.32
CA GLY A 40 10.80 -16.65 -3.78
C GLY A 40 9.42 -16.72 -4.44
N VAL A 41 8.34 -16.91 -3.66
CA VAL A 41 6.97 -16.92 -4.18
C VAL A 41 6.23 -15.70 -3.66
N GLU A 42 5.67 -14.88 -4.55
CA GLU A 42 4.86 -13.74 -4.15
C GLU A 42 3.62 -14.21 -3.38
N LYS A 43 3.41 -13.65 -2.18
CA LYS A 43 2.24 -13.88 -1.34
C LYS A 43 1.62 -12.55 -0.94
N LYS A 44 0.29 -12.53 -0.90
CA LYS A 44 -0.45 -11.41 -0.29
C LYS A 44 -0.23 -11.45 1.22
N VAL A 45 0.32 -10.38 1.76
CA VAL A 45 0.64 -10.24 3.20
C VAL A 45 -0.33 -9.30 3.92
N TYR A 46 -1.09 -8.52 3.16
CA TYR A 46 -2.11 -7.60 3.68
C TYR A 46 -3.21 -7.38 2.64
N ASP A 47 -4.46 -7.26 3.11
CA ASP A 47 -5.64 -6.95 2.33
C ASP A 47 -6.65 -6.25 3.24
N GLN A 48 -6.98 -5.01 2.93
CA GLN A 48 -7.95 -4.23 3.69
C GLN A 48 -8.71 -3.27 2.78
N ASP A 49 -10.00 -3.12 3.06
CA ASP A 49 -10.87 -2.19 2.36
C ASP A 49 -11.03 -0.89 3.16
N PHE A 50 -11.11 0.23 2.44
CA PHE A 50 -11.41 1.56 2.95
C PHE A 50 -12.50 2.20 2.09
N VAL A 51 -13.35 3.04 2.67
CA VAL A 51 -14.44 3.72 1.97
C VAL A 51 -14.20 5.22 1.94
N LYS A 52 -14.10 5.79 0.74
CA LYS A 52 -13.85 7.23 0.58
C LYS A 52 -14.98 8.07 1.17
N GLY A 53 -14.63 8.97 2.08
CA GLY A 53 -15.57 9.85 2.77
C GLY A 53 -16.14 9.26 4.07
N THR A 54 -15.91 7.97 4.33
CA THR A 54 -16.11 7.35 5.65
C THR A 54 -14.77 7.27 6.39
N ASP A 55 -13.76 6.72 5.72
CA ASP A 55 -12.39 6.69 6.21
C ASP A 55 -11.66 8.00 5.90
N PRO A 56 -10.63 8.36 6.69
CA PRO A 56 -9.79 9.52 6.40
C PRO A 56 -9.11 9.40 5.03
N ASP A 57 -8.86 10.54 4.39
CA ASP A 57 -8.18 10.53 3.09
C ASP A 57 -6.71 10.08 3.19
N GLY A 58 -6.05 10.38 4.32
CA GLY A 58 -4.71 9.90 4.64
C GLY A 58 -4.76 8.59 5.43
N LEU A 59 -4.49 7.48 4.74
CA LEU A 59 -4.57 6.14 5.29
C LEU A 59 -3.21 5.66 5.80
N TRP A 60 -3.15 5.36 7.10
CA TRP A 60 -2.01 4.69 7.71
C TRP A 60 -2.05 3.19 7.41
N ILE A 61 -1.34 2.76 6.37
CA ILE A 61 -1.25 1.34 5.98
C ILE A 61 -0.24 0.59 6.84
N VAL A 62 0.89 1.24 7.12
CA VAL A 62 1.88 0.75 8.09
C VAL A 62 2.11 1.87 9.10
N ASN A 63 1.75 1.61 10.36
CA ASN A 63 1.95 2.52 11.49
C ASN A 63 2.66 1.78 12.62
N GLY A 64 3.93 1.47 12.39
CA GLY A 64 4.75 0.59 13.22
C GLY A 64 5.84 -0.07 12.39
N THR A 65 6.92 -0.49 13.05
CA THR A 65 8.07 -1.07 12.32
C THR A 65 7.76 -2.48 11.87
N VAL A 66 7.80 -2.73 10.56
CA VAL A 66 7.73 -4.07 9.96
C VAL A 66 9.01 -4.37 9.18
N GLY A 67 9.51 -5.60 9.30
CA GLY A 67 10.64 -6.07 8.48
C GLY A 67 10.15 -6.52 7.10
N ILE A 68 10.76 -6.01 6.04
CA ILE A 68 10.59 -6.50 4.67
C ILE A 68 11.91 -7.13 4.21
N HIS A 69 11.83 -8.32 3.62
CA HIS A 69 13.03 -9.10 3.24
C HIS A 69 13.31 -9.07 1.74
N GLU A 70 12.35 -8.58 0.96
CA GLU A 70 12.33 -8.52 -0.49
C GLU A 70 11.51 -7.27 -0.86
N VAL A 71 11.23 -7.07 -2.15
CA VAL A 71 10.30 -6.03 -2.59
C VAL A 71 8.90 -6.25 -2.00
N LEU A 72 8.36 -5.21 -1.36
CA LEU A 72 6.96 -5.10 -0.95
C LEU A 72 6.19 -4.32 -2.01
N ARG A 73 5.32 -4.99 -2.75
CA ARG A 73 4.47 -4.40 -3.80
C ARG A 73 3.13 -3.99 -3.22
N VAL A 74 2.77 -2.73 -3.39
CA VAL A 74 1.53 -2.14 -2.86
C VAL A 74 0.59 -1.82 -4.02
N THR A 75 -0.66 -2.22 -3.89
CA THR A 75 -1.69 -2.04 -4.92
C THR A 75 -2.97 -1.47 -4.32
N ALA A 76 -3.73 -0.75 -5.14
CA ALA A 76 -5.07 -0.31 -4.84
C ALA A 76 -6.01 -0.72 -5.97
N GLN A 77 -7.24 -1.06 -5.60
CA GLN A 77 -8.35 -1.33 -6.51
C GLN A 77 -9.56 -0.55 -6.00
N SER A 78 -10.14 0.31 -6.84
CA SER A 78 -11.45 0.92 -6.57
C SER A 78 -12.56 0.04 -7.16
N ASP A 79 -13.71 -0.01 -6.52
CA ASP A 79 -14.95 -0.58 -7.07
C ASP A 79 -15.67 0.38 -8.03
N ASN A 80 -15.18 1.62 -8.16
CA ASN A 80 -15.76 2.66 -9.00
C ASN A 80 -14.90 2.92 -10.24
N ALA A 81 -15.44 2.66 -11.43
CA ALA A 81 -14.76 2.87 -12.71
C ALA A 81 -14.37 4.35 -12.97
N GLY A 82 -15.01 5.31 -12.30
CA GLY A 82 -14.63 6.72 -12.38
C GLY A 82 -13.28 7.04 -11.74
N ASP A 83 -12.67 6.09 -11.02
CA ASP A 83 -11.34 6.23 -10.42
C ASP A 83 -10.22 5.70 -11.31
N ASP A 84 -10.54 5.10 -12.46
CA ASP A 84 -9.54 4.58 -13.38
C ASP A 84 -8.56 5.68 -13.81
N GLY A 85 -7.26 5.43 -13.60
CA GLY A 85 -6.19 6.35 -13.94
C GLY A 85 -5.96 7.50 -12.96
N LYS A 86 -6.73 7.59 -11.87
CA LYS A 86 -6.46 8.58 -10.81
C LYS A 86 -5.23 8.19 -10.00
N ALA A 87 -4.40 9.19 -9.69
CA ALA A 87 -3.25 9.01 -8.83
C ALA A 87 -3.68 8.80 -7.37
N ILE A 88 -2.96 7.92 -6.68
CA ILE A 88 -2.99 7.77 -5.22
C ILE A 88 -1.58 8.14 -4.76
N ASP A 89 -1.45 9.29 -4.10
CA ASP A 89 -0.16 9.70 -3.56
C ASP A 89 0.23 8.82 -2.37
N TYR A 90 1.53 8.69 -2.12
CA TYR A 90 2.04 7.89 -1.03
C TYR A 90 3.31 8.49 -0.45
N ASP A 91 3.57 8.17 0.81
CA ASP A 91 4.85 8.45 1.48
C ASP A 91 5.23 7.28 2.38
N TYR A 92 6.52 7.01 2.52
CA TYR A 92 7.03 5.92 3.35
C TYR A 92 8.41 6.22 3.94
N MET A 93 8.69 5.62 5.10
CA MET A 93 10.00 5.71 5.76
C MET A 93 10.66 4.33 5.83
N LEU A 94 11.84 4.21 5.21
CA LEU A 94 12.68 3.00 5.24
C LEU A 94 13.97 3.22 6.02
N GLU A 95 14.39 2.19 6.74
CA GLU A 95 15.74 2.05 7.31
C GLU A 95 16.39 0.80 6.70
N ALA A 96 17.62 0.95 6.18
CA ALA A 96 18.42 -0.16 5.69
C ALA A 96 18.95 -1.00 6.86
N MET A 97 18.92 -2.33 6.71
CA MET A 97 19.42 -3.29 7.71
C MET A 97 20.84 -3.75 7.42
#